data_AF-A0A957MZ45-F1
#
_entry.id   AF-A0A957MZ45-F1
#
_cell.length_a   1.000
_cell.length_b   1.000
_cell.length_c   1.000
_cell.angle_alpha   90.00
_cell.angle_beta   90.00
_cell.angle_gamma   90.00
#
_symmetry.space_group_name_H-M   'P 1'
#
loop_
_entity.id
_entity.type
_entity.pdbx_description
1 polymer ?
#
loop_
_entity_poly.entity_id
_entity_poly.type
_entity_poly.pdbx_seq_one_letter_code
_entity_poly.pdbx_strand_id
1 'polypeptide(L)'
;GRGLRQAVGAWYADKPAKALAYQAIKYQARDGWTHRDALRLAHAKPPTAEHGIVLHWITRGWDDVGAEPHPVEAVRQIWAFERAKHAASVGEVVELIERYDLPWEAVPGEWLGETAVWRALLPKLPLTALLRNLARLTANGALVPGDAAVDAVVTRLGNAEALRAARIHPIALLAALTTYARGRGGRGSLVWQPLPAVIDALDRAFYLAFGTVEATGKRIVLALDVSGSMHGGTVAGVVGLTPRVGAAAMALVTAAVEPQVTTVAFSHEMVPIAISPGQRLDDVVRATNDLPFGATDCAKPMVWALENGVSADAFVIYTDSETWFGKIHPAQALQEYRRKTGIPARLVVVAMTSSGFSIADPNDAGMLDVVGFDAAAPQVISDFIAN
;
A
#
# COMPACT_ATOMS: atom_id res chain seq x y z
N GLY A 1 -12.77 2.87 -30.25
CA GLY A 1 -12.08 2.75 -31.56
C GLY A 1 -11.35 1.42 -31.69
N ARG A 2 -10.76 1.11 -32.86
CA ARG A 2 -10.10 -0.19 -33.15
C ARG A 2 -8.96 -0.51 -32.17
N GLY A 3 -8.11 0.47 -31.84
CA GLY A 3 -6.99 0.28 -30.92
C GLY A 3 -7.40 -0.17 -29.52
N LEU A 4 -8.39 0.51 -28.90
CA LEU A 4 -8.91 0.11 -27.58
C LEU A 4 -9.49 -1.32 -27.60
N ARG A 5 -10.25 -1.68 -28.64
CA ARG A 5 -10.80 -3.03 -28.75
C ARG A 5 -9.72 -4.09 -28.86
N GLN A 6 -8.66 -3.83 -29.62
CA GLN A 6 -7.51 -4.72 -29.74
C GLN A 6 -6.75 -4.85 -28.42
N ALA A 7 -6.47 -3.73 -27.75
CA ALA A 7 -5.78 -3.72 -26.46
C ALA A 7 -6.56 -4.51 -25.38
N VAL A 8 -7.87 -4.26 -25.26
CA VAL A 8 -8.71 -5.01 -24.33
C VAL A 8 -8.81 -6.48 -24.74
N GLY A 9 -8.99 -6.77 -26.04
CA GLY A 9 -9.02 -8.15 -26.53
C GLY A 9 -7.75 -8.94 -26.26
N ALA A 10 -6.58 -8.31 -26.46
CA ALA A 10 -5.28 -8.89 -26.16
C ALA A 10 -5.13 -9.21 -24.66
N TRP A 11 -5.63 -8.34 -23.77
CA TRP A 11 -5.58 -8.60 -22.33
C TRP A 11 -6.21 -9.95 -21.92
N TYR A 12 -7.28 -10.37 -22.61
CA TYR A 12 -7.95 -11.67 -22.41
C TYR A 12 -7.28 -12.84 -23.18
N ALA A 13 -6.55 -12.56 -24.26
CA ALA A 13 -5.94 -13.59 -25.10
C ALA A 13 -4.49 -13.92 -24.70
N ASP A 14 -3.76 -12.96 -24.12
CA ASP A 14 -2.32 -13.08 -23.89
C ASP A 14 -1.97 -13.90 -22.63
N LYS A 15 -2.94 -14.12 -21.74
CA LYS A 15 -2.73 -14.87 -20.49
C LYS A 15 -3.14 -16.33 -20.69
N PRO A 16 -2.51 -17.29 -20.00
CA PRO A 16 -3.01 -18.67 -19.98
C PRO A 16 -4.46 -18.73 -19.47
N ALA A 17 -5.27 -19.65 -20.01
CA ALA A 17 -6.70 -19.76 -19.66
C ALA A 17 -6.93 -19.94 -18.14
N LYS A 18 -6.06 -20.71 -17.48
CA LYS A 18 -6.08 -20.90 -16.01
C LYS A 18 -5.85 -19.58 -15.24
N ALA A 19 -4.93 -18.74 -15.71
CA ALA A 19 -4.69 -17.43 -15.12
C ALA A 19 -5.84 -16.46 -15.39
N LEU A 20 -6.45 -16.51 -16.58
CA LEU A 20 -7.64 -15.73 -16.90
C LEU A 20 -8.83 -16.14 -16.01
N ALA A 21 -9.04 -17.43 -15.82
CA ALA A 21 -10.06 -17.97 -14.91
C ALA A 21 -9.89 -17.42 -13.50
N TYR A 22 -8.67 -17.48 -12.94
CA TYR A 22 -8.35 -16.89 -11.63
C TYR A 22 -8.67 -15.39 -11.54
N GLN A 23 -8.31 -14.61 -12.57
CA GLN A 23 -8.61 -13.16 -12.59
C GLN A 23 -10.12 -12.92 -12.60
N ALA A 24 -10.87 -13.68 -13.40
CA ALA A 24 -12.29 -13.49 -13.58
C ALA A 24 -13.13 -13.88 -12.34
N ILE A 25 -12.73 -14.92 -11.59
CA ILE A 25 -13.39 -15.27 -10.32
C ILE A 25 -13.06 -14.25 -9.21
N LYS A 26 -11.83 -13.73 -9.20
CA LYS A 26 -11.34 -12.84 -8.13
C LYS A 26 -11.83 -11.40 -8.31
N TYR A 27 -11.90 -10.92 -9.55
CA TYR A 27 -12.22 -9.54 -9.89
C TYR A 27 -13.47 -9.48 -10.79
N GLN A 28 -14.60 -9.99 -10.29
CA GLN A 28 -15.84 -10.09 -11.07
C GLN A 28 -16.33 -8.73 -11.62
N ALA A 29 -16.22 -7.68 -10.81
CA ALA A 29 -16.57 -6.31 -11.18
C ALA A 29 -15.71 -5.29 -10.42
N ARG A 30 -15.44 -4.15 -11.05
CA ARG A 30 -14.75 -3.01 -10.42
C ARG A 30 -15.13 -1.71 -11.11
N ASP A 31 -15.34 -0.65 -10.32
CA ASP A 31 -15.64 0.71 -10.81
C ASP A 31 -16.78 0.76 -11.85
N GLY A 32 -17.82 -0.06 -11.63
CA GLY A 32 -18.99 -0.15 -12.51
C GLY A 32 -18.81 -1.03 -13.76
N TRP A 33 -17.64 -1.63 -13.95
CA TRP A 33 -17.34 -2.50 -15.09
C TRP A 33 -17.26 -3.97 -14.67
N THR A 34 -17.83 -4.85 -15.50
CA THR A 34 -17.63 -6.31 -15.38
C THR A 34 -16.76 -6.84 -16.52
N HIS A 35 -16.20 -8.03 -16.34
CA HIS A 35 -15.53 -8.72 -17.46
C HIS A 35 -16.47 -8.98 -18.64
N ARG A 36 -17.78 -9.17 -18.39
CA ARG A 36 -18.79 -9.36 -19.44
C ARG A 36 -18.93 -8.11 -20.30
N ASP A 37 -18.93 -6.93 -19.71
CA ASP A 37 -19.04 -5.66 -20.45
C ASP A 37 -17.80 -5.43 -21.32
N ALA A 38 -16.61 -5.61 -20.74
CA ALA A 38 -15.35 -5.47 -21.45
C ALA A 38 -15.25 -6.46 -22.64
N LEU A 39 -15.63 -7.73 -22.46
CA LEU A 39 -15.64 -8.72 -23.54
C LEU A 39 -16.61 -8.35 -24.67
N ARG A 40 -17.82 -7.88 -24.34
CA ARG A 40 -18.85 -7.50 -25.32
C ARG A 40 -18.41 -6.31 -26.18
N LEU A 41 -17.75 -5.31 -25.57
CA LEU A 41 -17.28 -4.12 -26.29
C LEU A 41 -15.99 -4.38 -27.08
N ALA A 42 -15.10 -5.22 -26.55
CA ALA A 42 -13.83 -5.54 -27.20
C ALA A 42 -13.98 -6.51 -28.38
N HIS A 43 -15.04 -7.33 -28.39
CA HIS A 43 -15.20 -8.46 -29.30
C HIS A 43 -13.99 -9.42 -29.25
N ALA A 44 -13.48 -9.67 -28.04
CA ALA A 44 -12.34 -10.55 -27.84
C ALA A 44 -12.67 -11.96 -28.34
N LYS A 45 -11.78 -12.54 -29.15
CA LYS A 45 -11.90 -13.91 -29.64
C LYS A 45 -11.02 -14.83 -28.79
N PRO A 46 -11.52 -16.00 -28.38
CA PRO A 46 -10.71 -16.94 -27.62
C PRO A 46 -9.58 -17.49 -28.50
N PRO A 47 -8.31 -17.43 -28.08
CA PRO A 47 -7.19 -17.99 -28.84
C PRO A 47 -7.13 -19.53 -28.77
N THR A 48 -7.71 -20.15 -27.75
CA THR A 48 -7.77 -21.61 -27.57
C THR A 48 -9.15 -22.08 -27.14
N ALA A 49 -9.42 -23.39 -27.21
CA ALA A 49 -10.66 -23.98 -26.73
C ALA A 49 -10.90 -23.70 -25.23
N GLU A 50 -9.85 -23.77 -24.41
CA GLU A 50 -9.92 -23.47 -22.97
C GLU A 50 -10.33 -22.02 -22.71
N HIS A 51 -9.77 -21.07 -23.46
CA HIS A 51 -10.23 -19.68 -23.42
C HIS A 51 -11.69 -19.58 -23.82
N GLY A 52 -12.11 -20.32 -24.85
CA GLY A 52 -13.51 -20.39 -25.28
C GLY A 52 -14.44 -20.72 -24.12
N ILE A 53 -14.08 -21.69 -23.28
CA ILE A 53 -14.87 -22.08 -22.10
C ILE A 53 -14.91 -20.95 -21.06
N VAL A 54 -13.76 -20.32 -20.75
CA VAL A 54 -13.70 -19.20 -19.79
C VAL A 54 -14.51 -18.00 -20.27
N LEU A 55 -14.34 -17.58 -21.52
CA LEU A 55 -15.06 -16.44 -22.11
C LEU A 55 -16.56 -16.71 -22.20
N HIS A 56 -16.94 -17.95 -22.52
CA HIS A 56 -18.34 -18.37 -22.51
C HIS A 56 -18.94 -18.23 -21.11
N TRP A 57 -18.27 -18.78 -20.10
CA TRP A 57 -18.69 -18.65 -18.70
C TRP A 57 -18.86 -17.18 -18.26
N ILE A 58 -17.89 -16.31 -18.54
CA ILE A 58 -17.98 -14.87 -18.20
C ILE A 58 -19.22 -14.23 -18.85
N THR A 59 -19.47 -14.54 -20.12
CA THR A 59 -20.48 -13.85 -20.93
C THR A 59 -21.89 -14.41 -20.77
N ARG A 60 -22.03 -15.69 -20.40
CA ARG A 60 -23.32 -16.40 -20.30
C ARG A 60 -23.58 -17.01 -18.92
N GLY A 61 -22.55 -17.36 -18.16
CA GLY A 61 -22.65 -18.22 -16.99
C GLY A 61 -22.62 -19.69 -17.40
N TRP A 62 -22.77 -20.58 -16.41
CA TRP A 62 -23.06 -22.00 -16.63
C TRP A 62 -24.45 -22.30 -16.07
N ASP A 63 -25.28 -22.96 -16.88
CA ASP A 63 -26.66 -23.28 -16.49
C ASP A 63 -26.72 -24.42 -15.47
N ASP A 64 -25.73 -25.33 -15.50
CA ASP A 64 -25.55 -26.40 -14.54
C ASP A 64 -24.06 -26.61 -14.23
N VAL A 65 -23.78 -26.92 -12.97
CA VAL A 65 -22.43 -27.15 -12.44
C VAL A 65 -22.45 -28.54 -11.82
N GLY A 66 -22.10 -29.55 -12.62
CA GLY A 66 -22.13 -30.97 -12.23
C GLY A 66 -21.36 -31.27 -10.94
N ALA A 67 -21.67 -32.42 -10.32
CA ALA A 67 -21.09 -32.84 -9.02
C ALA A 67 -19.60 -33.13 -9.08
N GLU A 68 -19.12 -33.55 -10.25
CA GLU A 68 -17.73 -33.88 -10.47
C GLU A 68 -16.95 -32.68 -11.03
N PRO A 69 -15.64 -32.59 -10.75
CA PRO A 69 -14.80 -31.51 -11.24
C PRO A 69 -14.81 -31.43 -12.77
N HIS A 70 -14.79 -30.20 -13.29
CA HIS A 70 -14.76 -30.01 -14.74
C HIS A 70 -13.55 -30.73 -15.39
N PRO A 71 -13.73 -31.44 -16.52
CA PRO A 71 -12.68 -32.27 -17.12
C PRO A 71 -11.46 -31.46 -17.55
N VAL A 72 -11.67 -30.25 -18.06
CA VAL A 72 -10.61 -29.31 -18.43
C VAL A 72 -10.02 -28.66 -17.17
N GLU A 73 -8.74 -28.92 -16.91
CA GLU A 73 -8.03 -28.44 -15.71
C GLU A 73 -8.05 -26.91 -15.58
N ALA A 74 -7.85 -26.19 -16.69
CA ALA A 74 -7.76 -24.74 -16.73
C ALA A 74 -9.01 -24.01 -16.19
N VAL A 75 -10.16 -24.69 -16.13
CA VAL A 75 -11.44 -24.12 -15.67
C VAL A 75 -11.99 -24.78 -14.41
N ARG A 76 -11.24 -25.71 -13.79
CA ARG A 76 -11.67 -26.35 -12.53
C ARG A 76 -11.87 -25.35 -11.39
N GLN A 77 -11.12 -24.25 -11.40
CA GLN A 77 -11.30 -23.18 -10.43
C GLN A 77 -12.62 -22.42 -10.62
N ILE A 78 -13.08 -22.27 -11.87
CA ILE A 78 -14.42 -21.72 -12.17
C ILE A 78 -15.49 -22.70 -11.68
N TRP A 79 -15.31 -24.00 -11.94
CA TRP A 79 -16.21 -25.03 -11.42
C TRP A 79 -16.31 -24.99 -9.90
N ALA A 80 -15.17 -24.92 -9.20
CA ALA A 80 -15.15 -24.84 -7.75
C ALA A 80 -15.81 -23.55 -7.24
N PHE A 81 -15.61 -22.43 -7.95
CA PHE A 81 -16.26 -21.16 -7.63
C PHE A 81 -17.80 -21.25 -7.76
N GLU A 82 -18.29 -21.81 -8.87
CA GLU A 82 -19.74 -22.00 -9.05
C GLU A 82 -20.32 -23.00 -8.05
N ARG A 83 -19.58 -24.06 -7.72
CA ARG A 83 -19.96 -24.99 -6.64
C ARG A 83 -20.06 -24.31 -5.29
N ALA A 84 -19.09 -23.46 -4.95
CA ALA A 84 -19.08 -22.76 -3.67
C ALA A 84 -20.35 -21.92 -3.47
N LYS A 85 -20.92 -21.32 -4.52
CA LYS A 85 -22.18 -20.54 -4.46
C LYS A 85 -23.41 -21.37 -4.06
N HIS A 86 -23.34 -22.68 -4.22
CA HIS A 86 -24.42 -23.62 -3.92
C HIS A 86 -24.03 -24.60 -2.81
N ALA A 87 -22.91 -24.35 -2.13
CA ALA A 87 -22.42 -25.23 -1.08
C ALA A 87 -23.45 -25.33 0.06
N ALA A 88 -23.65 -26.54 0.56
CA ALA A 88 -24.60 -26.80 1.64
C ALA A 88 -23.95 -26.80 3.03
N SER A 89 -22.61 -26.78 3.10
CA SER A 89 -21.88 -26.88 4.36
C SER A 89 -20.51 -26.19 4.31
N VAL A 90 -20.02 -25.84 5.51
CA VAL A 90 -18.67 -25.31 5.71
C VAL A 90 -17.59 -26.28 5.19
N GLY A 91 -17.79 -27.59 5.40
CA GLY A 91 -16.84 -28.62 4.99
C GLY A 91 -16.65 -28.68 3.47
N GLU A 92 -17.74 -28.53 2.71
CA GLU A 92 -17.69 -28.46 1.24
C GLU A 92 -16.88 -27.24 0.78
N VAL A 93 -17.12 -26.07 1.38
CA VAL A 93 -16.37 -24.85 1.04
C VAL A 93 -14.87 -25.00 1.37
N VAL A 94 -14.53 -25.59 2.52
CA VAL A 94 -13.14 -25.87 2.91
C VAL A 94 -12.47 -26.80 1.91
N GLU A 95 -13.12 -27.88 1.51
CA GLU A 95 -12.59 -28.81 0.51
C GLU A 95 -12.31 -28.09 -0.83
N LEU A 96 -13.25 -27.24 -1.27
CA LEU A 96 -13.11 -26.48 -2.51
C LEU A 96 -11.92 -25.50 -2.45
N ILE A 97 -11.70 -24.86 -1.31
CA ILE A 97 -10.54 -23.96 -1.09
C ILE A 97 -9.22 -24.74 -1.16
N GLU A 98 -9.15 -25.87 -0.45
CA GLU A 98 -7.92 -26.64 -0.33
C GLU A 98 -7.51 -27.30 -1.65
N ARG A 99 -8.48 -27.88 -2.38
CA ARG A 99 -8.24 -28.63 -3.62
C ARG A 99 -8.10 -27.75 -4.85
N TYR A 100 -8.78 -26.61 -4.92
CA TYR A 100 -8.86 -25.79 -6.14
C TYR A 100 -8.29 -24.38 -5.97
N ASP A 101 -7.60 -24.10 -4.86
CA ASP A 101 -6.93 -22.82 -4.61
C ASP A 101 -7.89 -21.62 -4.70
N LEU A 102 -9.14 -21.79 -4.24
CA LEU A 102 -10.12 -20.70 -4.33
C LEU A 102 -9.64 -19.48 -3.52
N PRO A 103 -9.57 -18.29 -4.15
CA PRO A 103 -9.26 -17.08 -3.43
C PRO A 103 -10.41 -16.70 -2.50
N TRP A 104 -10.14 -15.95 -1.43
CA TRP A 104 -11.17 -15.56 -0.47
C TRP A 104 -12.27 -14.69 -1.12
N GLU A 105 -11.97 -13.95 -2.20
CA GLU A 105 -12.95 -13.20 -2.99
C GLU A 105 -13.97 -14.10 -3.72
N ALA A 106 -13.63 -15.38 -3.93
CA ALA A 106 -14.49 -16.37 -4.57
C ALA A 106 -15.37 -17.14 -3.56
N VAL A 107 -15.17 -16.94 -2.25
CA VAL A 107 -15.98 -17.59 -1.22
C VAL A 107 -17.25 -16.77 -0.96
N PRO A 108 -18.45 -17.37 -0.96
CA PRO A 108 -19.68 -16.64 -0.67
C PRO A 108 -19.66 -16.00 0.72
N GLY A 109 -20.28 -14.83 0.83
CA GLY A 109 -20.18 -13.99 2.03
C GLY A 109 -20.70 -14.65 3.31
N GLU A 110 -21.68 -15.54 3.21
CA GLU A 110 -22.25 -16.29 4.35
C GLU A 110 -21.20 -17.19 5.03
N TRP A 111 -20.25 -17.73 4.28
CA TRP A 111 -19.20 -18.61 4.79
C TRP A 111 -17.99 -17.84 5.34
N LEU A 112 -17.88 -16.54 5.07
CA LEU A 112 -16.76 -15.71 5.54
C LEU A 112 -16.80 -15.41 7.05
N GLY A 113 -17.88 -15.79 7.74
CA GLY A 113 -17.94 -15.80 9.21
C GLY A 113 -17.26 -17.01 9.86
N GLU A 114 -17.03 -18.08 9.09
CA GLU A 114 -16.62 -19.38 9.62
C GLU A 114 -15.12 -19.50 9.85
N THR A 115 -14.74 -19.95 11.04
CA THR A 115 -13.34 -20.13 11.43
C THR A 115 -12.61 -21.11 10.49
N ALA A 116 -13.26 -22.22 10.16
CA ALA A 116 -12.66 -23.28 9.33
C ALA A 116 -12.32 -22.79 7.91
N VAL A 117 -13.17 -21.94 7.33
CA VAL A 117 -12.94 -21.33 6.00
C VAL A 117 -11.67 -20.49 6.01
N TRP A 118 -11.50 -19.64 7.03
CA TRP A 118 -10.31 -18.79 7.14
C TRP A 118 -9.04 -19.58 7.44
N ARG A 119 -9.14 -20.68 8.21
CA ARG A 119 -8.02 -21.60 8.40
C ARG A 119 -7.58 -22.26 7.10
N ALA A 120 -8.54 -22.66 6.25
CA ALA A 120 -8.24 -23.23 4.92
C ALA A 120 -7.62 -22.20 3.96
N LEU A 121 -8.04 -20.93 4.05
CA LEU A 121 -7.48 -19.84 3.23
C LEU A 121 -6.07 -19.42 3.65
N LEU A 122 -5.77 -19.46 4.96
CA LEU A 122 -4.56 -18.87 5.54
C LEU A 122 -3.24 -19.30 4.87
N PRO A 123 -3.01 -20.59 4.53
CA PRO A 123 -1.75 -21.02 3.92
C PRO A 123 -1.47 -20.37 2.56
N LYS A 124 -2.52 -20.05 1.79
CA LYS A 124 -2.43 -19.57 0.40
C LYS A 124 -2.80 -18.09 0.26
N LEU A 125 -3.26 -17.45 1.33
CA LEU A 125 -3.72 -16.06 1.31
C LEU A 125 -2.56 -15.12 0.94
N PRO A 126 -2.62 -14.31 -0.14
CA PRO A 126 -1.53 -13.40 -0.49
C PRO A 126 -1.18 -12.42 0.64
N LEU A 127 0.09 -11.98 0.77
CA LEU A 127 0.53 -11.13 1.89
C LEU A 127 -0.30 -9.84 2.03
N THR A 128 -0.60 -9.15 0.92
CA THR A 128 -1.48 -7.96 0.95
C THR A 128 -2.87 -8.29 1.49
N ALA A 129 -3.42 -9.47 1.15
CA ALA A 129 -4.71 -9.91 1.65
C ALA A 129 -4.63 -10.33 3.12
N LEU A 130 -3.52 -10.95 3.55
CA LEU A 130 -3.26 -11.28 4.94
C LEU A 130 -3.29 -10.02 5.81
N LEU A 131 -2.49 -9.00 5.47
CA LEU A 131 -2.44 -7.73 6.21
C LEU A 131 -3.83 -7.09 6.38
N ARG A 132 -4.64 -7.11 5.33
CA ARG A 132 -6.00 -6.54 5.34
C ARG A 132 -7.00 -7.35 6.17
N ASN A 133 -6.73 -8.63 6.43
CA ASN A 133 -7.66 -9.54 7.08
C ASN A 133 -7.20 -10.02 8.46
N LEU A 134 -6.05 -9.59 8.99
CA LEU A 134 -5.58 -9.97 10.34
C LEU A 134 -6.65 -9.73 11.43
N ALA A 135 -7.31 -8.58 11.38
CA ALA A 135 -8.39 -8.24 12.31
C ALA A 135 -9.56 -9.23 12.24
N ARG A 136 -9.99 -9.61 11.02
CA ARG A 136 -11.07 -10.58 10.81
C ARG A 136 -10.67 -11.98 11.26
N LEU A 137 -9.46 -12.40 10.90
CA LEU A 137 -8.86 -13.66 11.30
C LEU A 137 -8.79 -13.82 12.83
N THR A 138 -8.55 -12.73 13.56
CA THR A 138 -8.60 -12.76 15.03
C THR A 138 -10.05 -12.70 15.55
N ALA A 139 -10.89 -11.84 14.99
CA ALA A 139 -12.28 -11.66 15.43
C ALA A 139 -13.14 -12.94 15.30
N ASN A 140 -12.89 -13.76 14.27
CA ASN A 140 -13.62 -15.00 14.03
C ASN A 140 -12.95 -16.24 14.64
N GLY A 141 -11.92 -16.07 15.48
CA GLY A 141 -11.24 -17.19 16.14
C GLY A 141 -10.33 -18.04 15.23
N ALA A 142 -10.03 -17.59 14.00
CA ALA A 142 -9.04 -18.29 13.16
C ALA A 142 -7.61 -18.12 13.68
N LEU A 143 -7.33 -17.02 14.39
CA LEU A 143 -6.09 -16.80 15.13
C LEU A 143 -6.37 -16.77 16.63
N VAL A 144 -5.85 -17.78 17.32
CA VAL A 144 -5.97 -17.97 18.77
C VAL A 144 -4.56 -17.95 19.37
N PRO A 145 -4.34 -17.32 20.55
CA PRO A 145 -3.03 -17.34 21.19
C PRO A 145 -2.47 -18.77 21.34
N GLY A 146 -1.21 -18.97 20.90
CA GLY A 146 -0.52 -20.25 21.00
C GLY A 146 -0.90 -21.31 19.96
N ASP A 147 -1.78 -21.00 19.00
CA ASP A 147 -2.12 -21.91 17.90
C ASP A 147 -1.12 -21.78 16.73
N ALA A 148 -0.89 -22.88 16.01
CA ALA A 148 -0.02 -22.96 14.84
C ALA A 148 -0.40 -21.98 13.72
N ALA A 149 -1.67 -21.56 13.66
CA ALA A 149 -2.13 -20.53 12.74
C ALA A 149 -1.44 -19.16 13.00
N VAL A 150 -1.18 -18.82 14.27
CA VAL A 150 -0.43 -17.61 14.63
C VAL A 150 1.02 -17.74 14.21
N ASP A 151 1.65 -18.90 14.46
CA ASP A 151 3.03 -19.16 14.05
C ASP A 151 3.21 -19.08 12.53
N ALA A 152 2.21 -19.56 11.77
CA ALA A 152 2.18 -19.42 10.32
C ALA A 152 2.12 -17.95 9.89
N VAL A 153 1.29 -17.12 10.53
CA VAL A 153 1.24 -15.67 10.27
C VAL A 153 2.58 -15.01 10.59
N VAL A 154 3.15 -15.28 11.76
CA VAL A 154 4.43 -14.72 12.20
C VAL A 154 5.55 -15.09 11.23
N THR A 155 5.63 -16.37 10.84
CA THR A 155 6.63 -16.87 9.88
C THR A 155 6.52 -16.16 8.53
N ARG A 156 5.29 -15.97 8.04
CA ARG A 156 5.04 -15.31 6.76
C ARG A 156 5.36 -13.81 6.79
N LEU A 157 5.07 -13.12 7.89
CA LEU A 157 5.43 -11.71 8.08
C LEU A 157 6.94 -11.52 8.29
N GLY A 158 7.63 -12.52 8.83
CA GLY A 158 9.09 -12.52 9.01
C GLY A 158 9.89 -12.85 7.75
N ASN A 159 9.25 -13.17 6.62
CA ASN A 159 9.94 -13.56 5.40
C ASN A 159 10.22 -12.35 4.48
N ALA A 160 11.44 -11.82 4.54
CA ALA A 160 11.88 -10.67 3.76
C ALA A 160 11.79 -10.88 2.23
N GLU A 161 12.09 -12.08 1.73
CA GLU A 161 12.00 -12.39 0.31
C GLU A 161 10.54 -12.37 -0.17
N ALA A 162 9.62 -12.91 0.63
CA ALA A 162 8.20 -12.89 0.33
C ALA A 162 7.64 -11.47 0.37
N LEU A 163 8.04 -10.64 1.34
CA LEU A 163 7.68 -9.22 1.41
C LEU A 163 8.14 -8.47 0.15
N ARG A 164 9.38 -8.72 -0.31
CA ARG A 164 9.93 -8.13 -1.53
C ARG A 164 9.21 -8.60 -2.79
N ALA A 165 9.01 -9.92 -2.94
CA ALA A 165 8.30 -10.48 -4.09
C ALA A 165 6.86 -9.95 -4.19
N ALA A 166 6.20 -9.74 -3.05
CA ALA A 166 4.86 -9.16 -2.99
C ALA A 166 4.84 -7.62 -3.02
N ARG A 167 6.00 -6.96 -3.12
CA ARG A 167 6.17 -5.50 -3.12
C ARG A 167 5.43 -4.81 -1.96
N ILE A 168 5.56 -5.37 -0.75
CA ILE A 168 4.95 -4.81 0.44
C ILE A 168 5.80 -3.62 0.89
N HIS A 169 5.23 -2.42 0.77
CA HIS A 169 5.87 -1.20 1.27
C HIS A 169 5.77 -1.11 2.81
N PRO A 170 6.80 -0.60 3.53
CA PRO A 170 6.79 -0.44 4.97
C PRO A 170 5.54 0.26 5.52
N ILE A 171 5.06 1.31 4.86
CA ILE A 171 3.85 2.05 5.27
C ILE A 171 2.60 1.16 5.30
N ALA A 172 2.48 0.16 4.43
CA ALA A 172 1.35 -0.77 4.46
C ALA A 172 1.38 -1.64 5.73
N LEU A 173 2.58 -2.00 6.22
CA LEU A 173 2.77 -2.75 7.45
C LEU A 173 2.52 -1.87 8.68
N LEU A 174 3.00 -0.63 8.66
CA LEU A 174 2.70 0.34 9.70
C LEU A 174 1.19 0.59 9.80
N ALA A 175 0.51 0.78 8.67
CA ALA A 175 -0.94 0.93 8.64
C ALA A 175 -1.68 -0.30 9.20
N ALA A 176 -1.21 -1.50 8.84
CA ALA A 176 -1.74 -2.76 9.36
C ALA A 176 -1.51 -2.90 10.88
N LEU A 177 -0.31 -2.57 11.35
CA LEU A 177 0.08 -2.56 12.77
C LEU A 177 -0.82 -1.61 13.57
N THR A 178 -0.89 -0.34 13.15
CA THR A 178 -1.73 0.68 13.80
C THR A 178 -3.19 0.26 13.83
N THR A 179 -3.70 -0.31 12.73
CA THR A 179 -5.09 -0.79 12.69
C THR A 179 -5.29 -1.98 13.64
N TYR A 180 -4.43 -2.99 13.54
CA TYR A 180 -4.57 -4.25 14.28
C TYR A 180 -4.44 -4.05 15.79
N ALA A 181 -3.50 -3.23 16.24
CA ALA A 181 -3.25 -2.95 17.66
C ALA A 181 -4.43 -2.25 18.37
N ARG A 182 -5.34 -1.62 17.62
CA ARG A 182 -6.51 -0.93 18.20
C ARG A 182 -7.60 -1.87 18.69
N GLY A 183 -7.64 -3.12 18.23
CA GLY A 183 -8.68 -4.08 18.61
C GLY A 183 -10.09 -3.76 18.12
N ARG A 184 -10.26 -2.75 17.26
CA ARG A 184 -11.56 -2.37 16.69
C ARG A 184 -11.42 -1.76 15.30
N GLY A 185 -12.41 -2.03 14.45
CA GLY A 185 -12.45 -1.52 13.08
C GLY A 185 -12.57 0.01 13.05
N GLY A 186 -11.95 0.65 12.06
CA GLY A 186 -12.19 2.08 11.78
C GLY A 186 -13.54 2.34 11.11
N ARG A 187 -14.06 1.34 10.39
CA ARG A 187 -15.37 1.34 9.73
C ARG A 187 -16.08 0.03 10.10
N GLY A 188 -17.28 0.12 10.69
CA GLY A 188 -18.07 -1.05 11.13
C GLY A 188 -17.95 -1.38 12.63
N SER A 189 -18.54 -2.51 13.02
CA SER A 189 -18.67 -2.98 14.42
C SER A 189 -17.68 -4.09 14.81
N LEU A 190 -16.74 -4.43 13.93
CA LEU A 190 -15.78 -5.50 14.19
C LEU A 190 -14.85 -5.14 15.35
N VAL A 191 -14.77 -6.04 16.34
CA VAL A 191 -13.90 -5.94 17.52
C VAL A 191 -13.11 -7.24 17.63
N TRP A 192 -11.84 -7.14 18.04
CA TRP A 192 -10.96 -8.28 18.27
C TRP A 192 -9.98 -7.97 19.41
N GLN A 193 -9.38 -9.01 19.98
CA GLN A 193 -8.30 -8.85 20.95
C GLN A 193 -6.96 -8.95 20.21
N PRO A 194 -6.17 -7.87 20.11
CA PRO A 194 -4.90 -7.91 19.40
C PRO A 194 -3.94 -8.93 20.02
N LEU A 195 -3.33 -9.76 19.19
CA LEU A 195 -2.36 -10.76 19.62
C LEU A 195 -0.95 -10.16 19.68
N PRO A 196 -0.23 -10.22 20.83
CA PRO A 196 1.12 -9.68 20.95
C PRO A 196 2.09 -10.24 19.90
N ALA A 197 2.05 -11.55 19.63
CA ALA A 197 2.91 -12.17 18.62
C ALA A 197 2.71 -11.59 17.20
N VAL A 198 1.47 -11.22 16.84
CA VAL A 198 1.17 -10.61 15.54
C VAL A 198 1.60 -9.14 15.51
N ILE A 199 1.42 -8.41 16.61
CA ILE A 199 1.92 -7.03 16.77
C ILE A 199 3.44 -7.01 16.58
N ASP A 200 4.16 -7.86 17.30
CA ASP A 200 5.62 -7.94 17.22
C ASP A 200 6.09 -8.37 15.82
N ALA A 201 5.34 -9.26 15.15
CA ALA A 201 5.64 -9.67 13.79
C ALA A 201 5.43 -8.54 12.77
N LEU A 202 4.38 -7.74 12.91
CA LEU A 202 4.14 -6.57 12.06
C LEU A 202 5.20 -5.49 12.27
N ASP A 203 5.60 -5.25 13.52
CA ASP A 203 6.69 -4.32 13.85
C ASP A 203 8.01 -4.75 13.22
N ARG A 204 8.41 -6.03 13.37
CA ARG A 204 9.61 -6.56 12.68
C ARG A 204 9.49 -6.47 11.16
N ALA A 205 8.32 -6.82 10.61
CA ALA A 205 8.08 -6.79 9.17
C ALA A 205 8.25 -5.38 8.61
N PHE A 206 7.85 -4.33 9.35
CA PHE A 206 8.01 -2.94 8.93
C PHE A 206 9.47 -2.63 8.55
N TYR A 207 10.44 -3.01 9.39
CA TYR A 207 11.87 -2.81 9.10
C TYR A 207 12.38 -3.77 8.01
N LEU A 208 11.95 -5.03 8.00
CA LEU A 208 12.32 -5.99 6.94
C LEU A 208 11.88 -5.49 5.55
N ALA A 209 10.73 -4.79 5.49
CA ALA A 209 10.21 -4.24 4.26
C ALA A 209 11.03 -3.05 3.74
N PHE A 210 12.01 -2.51 4.47
CA PHE A 210 12.87 -1.44 3.94
C PHE A 210 13.64 -1.94 2.70
N GLY A 211 14.03 -3.22 2.71
CA GLY A 211 14.69 -3.86 1.57
C GLY A 211 13.80 -4.08 0.34
N THR A 212 12.52 -3.68 0.37
CA THR A 212 11.63 -3.68 -0.82
C THR A 212 11.64 -2.34 -1.56
N VAL A 213 12.23 -1.30 -0.96
CA VAL A 213 12.33 0.04 -1.53
C VAL A 213 13.63 0.14 -2.32
N GLU A 214 13.54 0.63 -3.56
CA GLU A 214 14.69 0.88 -4.41
C GLU A 214 15.24 2.28 -4.14
N ALA A 215 16.55 2.38 -3.90
CA ALA A 215 17.23 3.65 -3.70
C ALA A 215 17.33 4.44 -5.01
N THR A 216 17.11 5.75 -4.95
CA THR A 216 17.33 6.67 -6.06
C THR A 216 18.81 7.01 -6.24
N GLY A 217 19.62 6.85 -5.18
CA GLY A 217 21.05 7.19 -5.16
C GLY A 217 21.32 8.69 -5.16
N LYS A 218 20.30 9.52 -4.94
CA LYS A 218 20.38 10.99 -4.94
C LYS A 218 20.71 11.53 -3.55
N ARG A 219 21.16 12.79 -3.49
CA ARG A 219 21.32 13.54 -2.25
C ARG A 219 19.98 14.14 -1.85
N ILE A 220 19.38 13.64 -0.77
CA ILE A 220 18.02 14.01 -0.39
C ILE A 220 18.03 14.80 0.92
N VAL A 221 17.37 15.96 0.92
CA VAL A 221 17.03 16.68 2.14
C VAL A 221 15.58 16.36 2.51
N LEU A 222 15.40 15.78 3.68
CA LEU A 222 14.08 15.50 4.26
C LEU A 222 13.75 16.58 5.28
N ALA A 223 12.67 17.32 5.02
CA ALA A 223 12.17 18.32 5.94
C ALA A 223 10.87 17.81 6.58
N LEU A 224 10.92 17.56 7.89
CA LEU A 224 9.78 17.11 8.67
C LEU A 224 9.14 18.30 9.36
N ASP A 225 7.89 18.57 9.04
CA ASP A 225 7.08 19.52 9.78
C ASP A 225 6.85 18.94 11.19
N VAL A 226 7.26 19.69 12.21
CA VAL A 226 7.07 19.30 13.61
C VAL A 226 6.01 20.16 14.29
N SER A 227 5.27 21.00 13.57
CA SER A 227 4.19 21.83 14.10
C SER A 227 3.13 21.01 14.85
N GLY A 228 2.35 21.71 15.69
CA GLY A 228 1.34 21.08 16.54
C GLY A 228 0.26 20.33 15.74
N SER A 229 -0.07 20.82 14.55
CA SER A 229 -1.11 20.27 13.67
C SER A 229 -0.75 18.86 13.15
N MET A 230 0.55 18.53 13.07
CA MET A 230 1.05 17.20 12.72
C MET A 230 0.69 16.08 13.73
N HIS A 231 0.22 16.43 14.94
CA HIS A 231 -0.35 15.46 15.89
C HIS A 231 -1.79 15.08 15.56
N GLY A 232 -2.51 15.96 14.86
CA GLY A 232 -3.92 15.79 14.52
C GLY A 232 -4.10 15.07 13.20
N GLY A 233 -5.26 14.43 13.03
CA GLY A 233 -5.66 13.86 11.75
C GLY A 233 -5.38 12.37 11.57
N THR A 234 -5.58 11.91 10.35
CA THR A 234 -5.54 10.49 9.98
C THR A 234 -5.01 10.35 8.57
N VAL A 235 -3.88 9.67 8.44
CA VAL A 235 -3.22 9.44 7.16
C VAL A 235 -3.85 8.22 6.47
N ALA A 236 -4.18 8.32 5.18
CA ALA A 236 -4.82 7.25 4.37
C ALA A 236 -6.09 6.62 5.00
N GLY A 237 -6.80 7.35 5.86
CA GLY A 237 -7.96 6.81 6.59
C GLY A 237 -7.62 5.78 7.67
N VAL A 238 -6.33 5.62 8.03
CA VAL A 238 -5.83 4.71 9.05
C VAL A 238 -5.85 5.40 10.41
N VAL A 239 -6.94 5.24 11.15
CA VAL A 239 -7.11 5.90 12.45
C VAL A 239 -5.97 5.51 13.40
N GLY A 240 -5.30 6.51 13.97
CA GLY A 240 -4.12 6.35 14.83
C GLY A 240 -2.79 6.57 14.11
N LEU A 241 -2.78 6.62 12.77
CA LEU A 241 -1.62 7.02 11.98
C LEU A 241 -1.69 8.53 11.74
N THR A 242 -0.98 9.29 12.58
CA THR A 242 -0.91 10.75 12.46
C THR A 242 0.10 11.17 11.37
N PRO A 243 -0.01 12.39 10.82
CA PRO A 243 0.99 12.96 9.92
C PRO A 243 2.41 12.85 10.44
N ARG A 244 2.62 13.12 11.73
CA ARG A 244 3.92 12.99 12.39
C ARG A 244 4.48 11.57 12.33
N VAL A 245 3.68 10.57 12.69
CA VAL A 245 4.12 9.16 12.66
C VAL A 245 4.42 8.75 11.22
N GLY A 246 3.59 9.16 10.26
CA GLY A 246 3.84 8.89 8.83
C GLY A 246 5.13 9.56 8.32
N ALA A 247 5.36 10.83 8.66
CA ALA A 247 6.56 11.58 8.28
C ALA A 247 7.83 10.97 8.89
N ALA A 248 7.80 10.62 10.19
CA ALA A 248 8.88 9.93 10.86
C ALA A 248 9.18 8.56 10.23
N ALA A 249 8.15 7.79 9.89
CA ALA A 249 8.31 6.50 9.22
C ALA A 249 8.96 6.66 7.84
N MET A 250 8.53 7.65 7.06
CA MET A 250 9.13 7.92 5.76
C MET A 250 10.56 8.43 5.84
N ALA A 251 10.84 9.28 6.83
CA ALA A 251 12.20 9.73 7.07
C ALA A 251 13.13 8.57 7.45
N LEU A 252 12.64 7.65 8.28
CA LEU A 252 13.37 6.45 8.66
C LEU A 252 13.61 5.49 7.49
N VAL A 253 12.57 5.23 6.67
CA VAL A 253 12.70 4.41 5.45
C VAL A 253 13.72 5.01 4.50
N THR A 254 13.63 6.32 4.23
CA THR A 254 14.54 7.01 3.31
C THR A 254 15.97 7.01 3.85
N ALA A 255 16.16 7.30 5.14
CA ALA A 255 17.47 7.27 5.78
C ALA A 255 18.10 5.87 5.78
N ALA A 256 17.30 4.81 5.79
CA ALA A 256 17.80 3.44 5.75
C ALA A 256 18.16 2.94 4.34
N VAL A 257 17.57 3.55 3.30
CA VAL A 257 17.69 3.08 1.90
C VAL A 257 18.64 3.96 1.09
N GLU A 258 18.61 5.27 1.30
CA GLU A 258 19.37 6.22 0.51
C GLU A 258 20.76 6.48 1.11
N PRO A 259 21.82 6.55 0.28
CA PRO A 259 23.19 6.69 0.76
C PRO A 259 23.49 8.08 1.33
N GLN A 260 22.76 9.12 0.91
CA GLN A 260 23.02 10.50 1.29
C GLN A 260 21.71 11.21 1.63
N VAL A 261 21.37 11.21 2.93
CA VAL A 261 20.17 11.84 3.46
C VAL A 261 20.56 12.86 4.52
N THR A 262 20.02 14.07 4.40
CA THR A 262 20.07 15.10 5.44
C THR A 262 18.65 15.32 5.95
N THR A 263 18.43 15.04 7.24
CA THR A 263 17.12 15.22 7.85
C THR A 263 17.11 16.48 8.70
N VAL A 264 16.09 17.31 8.49
CA VAL A 264 15.84 18.52 9.26
C VAL A 264 14.38 18.51 9.73
N ALA A 265 14.14 18.88 10.98
CA ALA A 265 12.83 19.31 11.41
C ALA A 265 12.68 20.80 11.19
N PHE A 266 11.45 21.22 10.92
CA PHE A 266 11.16 22.63 10.78
C PHE A 266 9.86 23.04 11.45
N SER A 267 9.93 24.23 12.04
CA SER A 267 8.81 25.01 12.54
C SER A 267 9.18 26.50 12.38
N HIS A 268 9.39 27.23 13.48
CA HIS A 268 10.01 28.56 13.49
C HIS A 268 11.48 28.54 13.06
N GLU A 269 12.22 27.48 13.41
CA GLU A 269 13.63 27.30 13.09
C GLU A 269 13.85 25.97 12.37
N MET A 270 14.98 25.86 11.67
CA MET A 270 15.42 24.62 11.03
C MET A 270 16.37 23.91 11.99
N VAL A 271 16.00 22.72 12.44
CA VAL A 271 16.78 21.93 13.39
C VAL A 271 17.23 20.64 12.69
N PRO A 272 18.54 20.42 12.48
CA PRO A 272 19.04 19.14 12.00
C PRO A 272 18.66 18.01 12.96
N ILE A 273 18.11 16.92 12.41
CA ILE A 273 17.81 15.70 13.16
C ILE A 273 18.70 14.59 12.63
N ALA A 274 19.43 13.92 13.53
CA ALA A 274 20.10 12.69 13.19
C ALA A 274 19.10 11.52 13.23
N ILE A 275 18.78 10.94 12.08
CA ILE A 275 18.07 9.67 11.98
C ILE A 275 19.06 8.62 11.50
N SER A 276 19.23 7.56 12.30
CA SER A 276 20.07 6.44 11.89
C SER A 276 19.24 5.31 11.26
N PRO A 277 19.78 4.55 10.29
CA PRO A 277 19.08 3.44 9.64
C PRO A 277 18.50 2.38 10.59
N GLY A 278 19.15 2.16 11.74
CA GLY A 278 18.74 1.18 12.75
C GLY A 278 17.89 1.74 13.88
N GLN A 279 17.49 3.01 13.80
CA GLN A 279 16.70 3.65 14.85
C GLN A 279 15.27 3.11 14.86
N ARG A 280 14.66 3.02 16.05
CA ARG A 280 13.25 2.66 16.16
C ARG A 280 12.36 3.84 15.77
N LEU A 281 11.23 3.54 15.14
CA LEU A 281 10.23 4.56 14.77
C LEU A 281 9.80 5.41 15.97
N ASP A 282 9.53 4.80 17.12
CA ASP A 282 9.11 5.52 18.33
C ASP A 282 10.18 6.50 18.85
N ASP A 283 11.47 6.19 18.65
CA ASP A 283 12.57 7.08 19.02
C ASP A 283 12.64 8.27 18.07
N VAL A 284 12.39 8.07 16.77
CA VAL A 284 12.30 9.16 15.78
C VAL A 284 11.12 10.07 16.10
N VAL A 285 9.94 9.49 16.37
CA VAL A 285 8.74 10.24 16.75
C VAL A 285 9.00 11.05 18.03
N ARG A 286 9.62 10.46 19.05
CA ARG A 286 9.98 11.17 20.29
C ARG A 286 10.94 12.32 20.03
N ALA A 287 12.00 12.09 19.25
CA ALA A 287 12.96 13.14 18.89
C ALA A 287 12.31 14.33 18.16
N THR A 288 11.26 14.07 17.37
CA THR A 288 10.48 15.13 16.71
C THR A 288 9.45 15.81 17.63
N ASN A 289 8.99 15.14 18.68
CA ASN A 289 8.00 15.68 19.62
C ASN A 289 8.57 16.74 20.56
N ASP A 290 9.83 16.59 20.96
CA ASP A 290 10.47 17.44 21.96
C ASP A 290 10.96 18.79 21.37
N LEU A 291 10.72 19.03 20.08
CA LEU A 291 11.13 20.24 19.38
C LEU A 291 10.10 21.37 19.53
N PRO A 292 10.54 22.64 19.63
CA PRO A 292 9.64 23.78 19.74
C PRO A 292 8.68 23.90 18.53
N PHE A 293 7.39 24.10 18.80
CA PHE A 293 6.36 24.26 17.77
C PHE A 293 6.33 25.65 17.18
N GLY A 294 5.89 25.73 15.92
CA GLY A 294 5.81 26.99 15.19
C GLY A 294 5.18 26.90 13.81
N ALA A 295 5.11 28.03 13.12
CA ALA A 295 4.50 28.15 11.79
C ALA A 295 5.33 27.44 10.71
N THR A 296 4.64 26.66 9.88
CA THR A 296 5.21 25.84 8.81
C THR A 296 5.61 26.70 7.61
N ASP A 297 6.91 26.91 7.37
CA ASP A 297 7.40 27.64 6.18
C ASP A 297 8.12 26.68 5.23
N CYS A 298 7.42 26.25 4.18
CA CYS A 298 7.95 25.29 3.22
C CYS A 298 9.10 25.85 2.35
N ALA A 299 9.42 27.15 2.41
CA ALA A 299 10.57 27.71 1.70
C ALA A 299 11.89 27.49 2.46
N LYS A 300 11.83 27.32 3.79
CA LYS A 300 13.01 27.25 4.66
C LYS A 300 13.98 26.11 4.35
N PRO A 301 13.55 24.89 3.99
CA PRO A 301 14.51 23.82 3.70
C PRO A 301 15.52 24.17 2.62
N MET A 302 15.08 24.81 1.53
CA MET A 302 15.95 25.24 0.43
C MET A 302 16.84 26.42 0.82
N VAL A 303 16.30 27.39 1.57
CA VAL A 303 17.07 28.54 2.08
C VAL A 303 18.17 28.06 3.04
N TRP A 304 17.81 27.21 4.00
CA TRP A 304 18.73 26.64 4.97
C TRP A 304 19.83 25.82 4.29
N ALA A 305 19.48 24.99 3.31
CA ALA A 305 20.46 24.21 2.58
C ALA A 305 21.47 25.10 1.85
N LEU A 306 20.99 26.20 1.25
CA LEU A 306 21.85 27.17 0.59
C LEU A 306 22.78 27.89 1.58
N GLU A 307 22.25 28.35 2.72
CA GLU A 307 23.02 29.06 3.76
C GLU A 307 24.09 28.17 4.42
N ASN A 308 23.81 26.87 4.53
CA ASN A 308 24.72 25.90 5.16
C ASN A 308 25.57 25.11 4.15
N GLY A 309 25.51 25.44 2.86
CA GLY A 309 26.29 24.76 1.81
C GLY A 309 25.91 23.29 1.61
N VAL A 310 24.69 22.89 1.98
CA VAL A 310 24.18 21.52 1.80
C VAL A 310 23.80 21.32 0.34
N SER A 311 24.42 20.34 -0.30
CA SER A 311 24.12 19.96 -1.68
C SER A 311 23.02 18.90 -1.73
N ALA A 312 21.93 19.19 -2.42
CA ALA A 312 20.72 18.37 -2.48
C ALA A 312 20.23 18.27 -3.93
N ASP A 313 20.00 17.05 -4.39
CA ASP A 313 19.34 16.76 -5.68
C ASP A 313 17.82 16.76 -5.53
N ALA A 314 17.31 16.51 -4.32
CA ALA A 314 15.89 16.61 -4.03
C ALA A 314 15.62 17.10 -2.60
N PHE A 315 14.56 17.88 -2.46
CA PHE A 315 13.94 18.26 -1.20
C PHE A 315 12.60 17.55 -1.08
N VAL A 316 12.37 16.85 0.05
CA VAL A 316 11.08 16.23 0.35
C VAL A 316 10.56 16.82 1.65
N ILE A 317 9.44 17.51 1.58
CA ILE A 317 8.80 18.18 2.71
C ILE A 317 7.59 17.36 3.14
N TYR A 318 7.57 16.89 4.38
CA TYR A 318 6.39 16.24 4.98
C TYR A 318 5.67 17.22 5.89
N THR A 319 4.41 17.54 5.56
CA THR A 319 3.52 18.42 6.33
C THR A 319 2.10 17.84 6.35
N ASP A 320 1.15 18.39 7.11
CA ASP A 320 -0.20 17.86 7.18
C ASP A 320 -1.09 18.42 6.05
N SER A 321 -1.12 19.73 5.87
CA SER A 321 -1.71 20.51 4.79
C SER A 321 -1.50 22.03 5.01
N GLU A 322 -0.90 22.45 6.13
CA GLU A 322 -0.63 23.86 6.42
C GLU A 322 0.61 24.34 5.67
N THR A 323 0.39 24.65 4.40
CA THR A 323 1.43 25.11 3.51
C THR A 323 1.57 26.62 3.58
N TRP A 324 2.02 27.12 4.74
CA TRP A 324 2.32 28.53 4.88
C TRP A 324 3.69 28.82 4.25
N PHE A 325 3.82 30.02 3.71
CA PHE A 325 5.10 30.54 3.27
C PHE A 325 5.24 31.95 3.82
N GLY A 326 6.44 32.28 4.29
CA GLY A 326 6.73 33.60 4.83
C GLY A 326 6.85 34.64 3.72
N LYS A 327 8.02 35.25 3.62
CA LYS A 327 8.27 36.30 2.62
C LYS A 327 8.63 35.75 1.24
N ILE A 328 8.99 34.47 1.16
CA ILE A 328 9.53 33.82 -0.06
C ILE A 328 8.68 32.60 -0.36
N HIS A 329 8.22 32.46 -1.61
CA HIS A 329 7.49 31.28 -2.03
C HIS A 329 8.44 30.07 -2.19
N PRO A 330 8.05 28.83 -1.85
CA PRO A 330 8.91 27.65 -2.00
C PRO A 330 9.47 27.45 -3.41
N ALA A 331 8.68 27.77 -4.46
CA ALA A 331 9.15 27.77 -5.84
C ALA A 331 10.32 28.76 -6.08
N GLN A 332 10.23 29.97 -5.51
CA GLN A 332 11.29 30.97 -5.61
C GLN A 332 12.55 30.51 -4.86
N ALA A 333 12.39 29.91 -3.68
CA ALA A 333 13.50 29.37 -2.91
C ALA A 333 14.21 28.23 -3.65
N LEU A 334 13.47 27.35 -4.32
CA LEU A 334 14.03 26.28 -5.15
C LEU A 334 14.76 26.83 -6.38
N GLN A 335 14.17 27.82 -7.08
CA GLN A 335 14.83 28.47 -8.21
C GLN A 335 16.13 29.15 -7.80
N GLU A 336 16.14 29.84 -6.66
CA GLU A 336 17.33 30.49 -6.13
C GLU A 336 18.41 29.47 -5.73
N TYR A 337 18.01 28.35 -5.11
CA TYR A 337 18.91 27.23 -4.81
C TYR A 337 19.56 26.67 -6.08
N ARG A 338 18.76 26.37 -7.11
CA ARG A 338 19.24 25.88 -8.41
C ARG A 338 20.21 26.87 -9.06
N ARG A 339 19.87 28.17 -9.04
CA ARG A 339 20.68 29.23 -9.64
C ARG A 339 22.04 29.39 -8.96
N LYS A 340 22.08 29.32 -7.63
CA LYS A 340 23.32 29.53 -6.84
C LYS A 340 24.22 28.30 -6.77
N THR A 341 23.64 27.10 -6.82
CA THR A 341 24.40 25.84 -6.70
C THR A 341 24.71 25.20 -8.04
N GLY A 342 23.95 25.52 -9.09
CA GLY A 342 23.99 24.84 -10.38
C GLY A 342 23.39 23.42 -10.35
N ILE A 343 22.80 23.00 -9.22
CA ILE A 343 22.19 21.68 -9.07
C ILE A 343 20.74 21.74 -9.59
N PRO A 344 20.30 20.84 -10.48
CA PRO A 344 18.92 20.77 -10.94
C PRO A 344 18.00 20.12 -9.88
N ALA A 345 17.96 20.71 -8.68
CA ALA A 345 17.29 20.14 -7.53
C ALA A 345 15.77 20.03 -7.75
N ARG A 346 15.14 18.95 -7.27
CA ARG A 346 13.69 18.75 -7.31
C ARG A 346 13.05 19.06 -5.96
N LEU A 347 11.77 19.43 -5.95
CA LEU A 347 10.98 19.61 -4.72
C LEU A 347 9.75 18.70 -4.73
N VAL A 348 9.56 17.94 -3.66
CA VAL A 348 8.35 17.18 -3.38
C VAL A 348 7.75 17.73 -2.10
N VAL A 349 6.49 18.12 -2.14
CA VAL A 349 5.71 18.51 -0.96
C VAL A 349 4.67 17.45 -0.71
N VAL A 350 4.77 16.75 0.42
CA VAL A 350 3.87 15.70 0.85
C VAL A 350 2.96 16.26 1.94
N ALA A 351 1.70 16.52 1.59
CA ALA A 351 0.69 16.79 2.59
C ALA A 351 0.02 15.49 3.00
N MET A 352 0.25 15.11 4.23
CA MET A 352 -0.16 13.84 4.80
C MET A 352 -1.69 13.78 5.06
N THR A 353 -2.37 14.93 5.06
CA THR A 353 -3.82 15.07 5.10
C THR A 353 -4.31 15.88 3.89
N SER A 354 -5.61 15.82 3.56
CA SER A 354 -6.17 16.50 2.40
C SER A 354 -7.08 17.66 2.82
N SER A 355 -6.58 18.90 2.79
CA SER A 355 -7.43 20.10 2.87
C SER A 355 -7.54 20.88 1.55
N GLY A 356 -6.89 20.41 0.48
CA GLY A 356 -6.81 21.10 -0.81
C GLY A 356 -5.81 22.23 -0.76
N PHE A 357 -4.58 21.98 -1.21
CA PHE A 357 -3.50 22.95 -1.31
C PHE A 357 -2.73 22.76 -2.62
N SER A 358 -1.96 23.77 -3.00
CA SER A 358 -0.97 23.68 -4.07
C SER A 358 0.22 24.56 -3.70
N ILE A 359 1.41 23.95 -3.56
CA ILE A 359 2.68 24.66 -3.40
C ILE A 359 3.52 24.55 -4.68
N ALA A 360 3.49 23.39 -5.32
CA ALA A 360 4.25 23.15 -6.54
C ALA A 360 3.75 24.08 -7.65
N ASP A 361 4.68 24.79 -8.30
CA ASP A 361 4.36 25.56 -9.49
C ASP A 361 3.97 24.59 -10.61
N PRO A 362 2.74 24.65 -11.15
CA PRO A 362 2.31 23.75 -12.22
C PRO A 362 3.17 23.82 -13.49
N ASN A 363 3.97 24.88 -13.66
CA ASN A 363 4.86 25.07 -14.81
C ASN A 363 6.29 24.58 -14.56
N ASP A 364 6.64 24.13 -13.34
CA ASP A 364 7.97 23.62 -13.00
C ASP A 364 7.95 22.08 -12.93
N ALA A 365 8.53 21.43 -13.95
CA ALA A 365 8.61 19.97 -14.01
C ALA A 365 9.46 19.33 -12.90
N GLY A 366 10.22 20.13 -12.14
CA GLY A 366 10.98 19.70 -10.97
C GLY A 366 10.27 19.99 -9.64
N MET A 367 8.97 20.27 -9.65
CA MET A 367 8.13 20.38 -8.45
C MET A 367 6.97 19.37 -8.50
N LEU A 368 6.67 18.74 -7.36
CA LEU A 368 5.59 17.77 -7.21
C LEU A 368 4.84 17.98 -5.89
N ASP A 369 3.52 18.14 -5.96
CA ASP A 369 2.63 18.05 -4.80
C ASP A 369 2.08 16.62 -4.68
N VAL A 370 2.24 16.02 -3.51
CA VAL A 370 1.63 14.74 -3.12
C VAL A 370 0.55 15.02 -2.09
N VAL A 371 -0.71 14.84 -2.49
CA VAL A 371 -1.88 15.14 -1.66
C VAL A 371 -2.43 13.87 -1.02
N GLY A 372 -2.43 13.84 0.31
CA GLY A 372 -2.64 12.61 1.08
C GLY A 372 -1.40 11.72 1.04
N PHE A 373 -1.46 10.62 1.78
CA PHE A 373 -0.34 9.71 1.85
C PHE A 373 -0.82 8.27 1.99
N ASP A 374 -0.70 7.51 0.89
CA ASP A 374 -1.07 6.10 0.82
C ASP A 374 0.16 5.21 0.56
N ALA A 375 -0.06 3.91 0.38
CA ALA A 375 1.03 2.97 0.16
C ALA A 375 1.74 3.12 -1.21
N ALA A 376 1.19 3.90 -2.15
CA ALA A 376 1.76 4.13 -3.47
C ALA A 376 2.59 5.43 -3.54
N ALA A 377 2.28 6.43 -2.71
CA ALA A 377 2.99 7.71 -2.67
C ALA A 377 4.53 7.59 -2.59
N PRO A 378 5.12 6.68 -1.79
CA PRO A 378 6.58 6.51 -1.73
C PRO A 378 7.22 6.18 -3.09
N GLN A 379 6.62 5.28 -3.87
CA GLN A 379 7.17 4.93 -5.19
C GLN A 379 7.12 6.12 -6.15
N VAL A 380 6.03 6.89 -6.13
CA VAL A 380 5.89 8.09 -6.96
C VAL A 380 6.96 9.13 -6.62
N ILE A 381 7.26 9.31 -5.33
CA ILE A 381 8.32 10.20 -4.86
C ILE A 381 9.68 9.73 -5.37
N SER A 382 10.01 8.43 -5.23
CA SER A 382 11.26 7.87 -5.71
C SER A 382 11.41 8.00 -7.23
N ASP A 383 10.38 7.64 -8.01
CA ASP A 383 10.39 7.75 -9.47
C ASP A 383 10.57 9.22 -9.91
N PHE A 384 9.92 10.16 -9.22
CA PHE A 384 10.08 11.58 -9.49
C PHE A 384 11.48 12.09 -9.15
N ILE A 385 12.12 11.62 -8.07
CA ILE A 385 13.47 12.03 -7.67
C ILE A 385 14.56 11.40 -8.56
N ALA A 386 14.34 10.17 -9.02
CA ALA A 386 15.33 9.42 -9.80
C ALA A 386 15.55 10.00 -11.21
N ASN A 387 14.46 10.47 -11.84
CA ASN A 387 14.48 11.12 -13.15
C ASN A 387 15.18 12.48 -13.09
#